data_AF-A0A060SFI7-F1
#
_entry.id   AF-A0A060SFI7-F1
#
_cell.length_a   1.000
_cell.length_b   1.000
_cell.length_c   1.000
_cell.angle_alpha   90.00
_cell.angle_beta   90.00
_cell.angle_gamma   90.00
#
_symmetry.space_group_name_H-M   'P 1'
#
loop_
_entity.id
_entity.type
_entity.pdbx_description
1 polymer ?
#
loop_
_entity_poly.entity_id
_entity_poly.type
_entity_poly.pdbx_seq_one_letter_code
_entity_poly.pdbx_strand_id
1 'polypeptide(L)'
;MMQAAFFSNSTNTTFHVVSDNSTVTALIASVDANCTVASNSSTSPLAFNGTASDPKPEQAIQYYRGSSVVLTLDGYNDTSALVDNSTAPAPPIPSNIDTSLLNCLNQTIGAAVPLFDDSQESSAQSLLPNISIVGLVYVVWCLSHLF
;
A
#
# COMPACT_ATOMS: atom_id res chain seq x y z
N MET A 1 -8.12 11.74 -10.63
CA MET A 1 -7.80 10.36 -10.21
C MET A 1 -7.05 9.69 -11.33
N MET A 2 -6.12 8.82 -11.00
CA MET A 2 -5.25 8.11 -11.93
C MET A 2 -5.38 6.61 -11.68
N GLN A 3 -5.00 5.82 -12.67
CA GLN A 3 -4.97 4.37 -12.59
C GLN A 3 -3.72 3.76 -13.22
N ALA A 4 -3.44 2.52 -12.85
CA ALA A 4 -2.46 1.66 -13.48
C ALA A 4 -3.03 0.25 -13.60
N ALA A 5 -2.80 -0.40 -14.74
CA ALA A 5 -3.17 -1.78 -15.00
C ALA A 5 -1.94 -2.70 -14.92
N PHE A 6 -2.05 -3.79 -14.18
CA PHE A 6 -1.03 -4.83 -14.02
C PHE A 6 -1.59 -6.15 -14.52
N PHE A 7 -0.91 -6.74 -15.49
CA PHE A 7 -1.32 -7.99 -16.14
C PHE A 7 -0.51 -9.17 -15.61
N SER A 8 -1.16 -10.31 -15.45
CA SER A 8 -0.48 -11.57 -15.13
C SER A 8 0.31 -12.10 -16.33
N ASN A 9 1.46 -12.72 -16.05
CA ASN A 9 2.26 -13.43 -17.05
C ASN A 9 1.74 -14.84 -17.37
N SER A 10 0.96 -15.42 -16.45
CA SER A 10 0.59 -16.84 -16.47
C SER A 10 -0.89 -17.07 -16.75
N THR A 11 -1.71 -16.06 -16.45
CA THR A 11 -3.16 -16.09 -16.64
C THR A 11 -3.60 -14.82 -17.35
N ASN A 12 -4.79 -14.84 -17.95
CA ASN A 12 -5.37 -13.65 -18.56
C ASN A 12 -6.09 -12.80 -17.50
N THR A 13 -5.39 -12.47 -16.41
CA THR A 13 -5.92 -11.66 -15.32
C THR A 13 -5.29 -10.28 -15.30
N THR A 14 -6.14 -9.29 -15.05
CA THR A 14 -5.77 -7.88 -15.00
C THR A 14 -6.23 -7.31 -13.68
N PHE A 15 -5.30 -6.68 -12.98
CA PHE A 15 -5.58 -5.91 -11.78
C PHE A 15 -5.41 -4.44 -12.10
N HIS A 16 -6.29 -3.58 -11.59
CA HIS A 16 -6.10 -2.14 -11.68
C HIS A 16 -5.94 -1.54 -10.30
N VAL A 17 -5.04 -0.59 -10.20
CA VAL A 17 -4.91 0.27 -9.02
C VAL A 17 -5.41 1.64 -9.38
N VAL A 18 -6.30 2.22 -8.56
CA VAL A 18 -6.83 3.57 -8.75
C VAL A 18 -6.53 4.41 -7.51
N SER A 19 -5.92 5.58 -7.70
CA SER A 19 -5.60 6.53 -6.63
C SER A 19 -5.29 7.95 -7.19
N ASP A 20 -4.62 8.80 -6.42
CA ASP A 20 -4.04 10.06 -6.91
C ASP A 20 -2.77 9.80 -7.76
N ASN A 21 -2.33 10.83 -8.50
CA ASN A 21 -1.24 10.69 -9.47
C ASN A 21 0.11 10.32 -8.84
N SER A 22 0.47 10.99 -7.74
CA SER A 22 1.72 10.70 -7.03
C SER A 22 1.74 9.27 -6.50
N THR A 23 0.62 8.83 -5.91
CA THR A 23 0.51 7.47 -5.35
C THR A 23 0.58 6.41 -6.44
N VAL A 24 -0.15 6.56 -7.55
CA VAL A 24 -0.07 5.59 -8.66
C VAL A 24 1.33 5.56 -9.26
N THR A 25 2.00 6.71 -9.43
CA THR A 25 3.38 6.76 -9.93
C THR A 25 4.34 5.97 -9.04
N ALA A 26 4.25 6.19 -7.72
CA ALA A 26 5.08 5.48 -6.75
C ALA A 26 4.76 3.97 -6.73
N LEU A 27 3.48 3.61 -6.79
CA LEU A 27 3.04 2.21 -6.78
C LEU A 27 3.48 1.45 -8.03
N ILE A 28 3.47 2.06 -9.22
CA ILE A 28 4.03 1.44 -10.43
C ILE A 28 5.48 1.02 -10.18
N ALA A 29 6.31 1.96 -9.70
CA ALA A 29 7.72 1.66 -9.41
C ALA A 29 7.89 0.59 -8.32
N SER A 30 7.08 0.63 -7.27
CA SER A 30 7.11 -0.40 -6.21
C SER A 30 6.67 -1.77 -6.71
N VAL A 31 5.61 -1.84 -7.53
CA VAL A 31 5.10 -3.10 -8.10
C VAL A 31 6.09 -3.68 -9.09
N ASP A 32 6.66 -2.87 -10.00
CA ASP A 32 7.67 -3.35 -10.96
C ASP A 32 8.93 -3.88 -10.26
N ALA A 33 9.30 -3.33 -9.10
CA ALA A 33 10.46 -3.76 -8.33
C ALA A 33 10.22 -5.05 -7.51
N ASN A 34 8.98 -5.32 -7.09
CA ASN A 34 8.67 -6.40 -6.14
C ASN A 34 7.84 -7.54 -6.75
N CYS A 35 7.12 -7.28 -7.84
CA CYS A 35 6.18 -8.21 -8.46
C CYS A 35 6.59 -8.55 -9.89
N THR A 36 6.27 -9.78 -10.30
CA THR A 36 6.46 -10.23 -11.69
C THR A 36 5.20 -9.99 -12.50
N VAL A 37 5.12 -8.83 -13.15
CA VAL A 37 4.00 -8.43 -14.03
C VAL A 37 4.33 -8.67 -15.50
N ALA A 38 3.32 -8.75 -16.35
CA ALA A 38 3.53 -8.90 -17.79
C ALA A 38 3.95 -7.60 -18.45
N SER A 39 4.66 -7.72 -19.57
CA SER A 39 5.31 -6.61 -20.28
C SER A 39 4.34 -5.53 -20.79
N ASN A 40 3.04 -5.86 -20.88
CA ASN A 40 1.98 -4.92 -21.26
C ASN A 40 1.37 -4.18 -20.06
N SER A 41 1.93 -4.33 -18.86
CA SER A 41 1.54 -3.57 -17.67
C SER A 41 1.91 -2.10 -17.77
N SER A 42 1.24 -1.29 -16.97
CA SER A 42 1.38 0.16 -16.98
C SER A 42 2.72 0.58 -16.40
N THR A 43 3.50 1.33 -17.19
CA THR A 43 4.77 1.94 -16.77
C THR A 43 4.63 3.42 -16.40
N SER A 44 3.44 3.99 -16.60
CA SER A 44 3.08 5.36 -16.27
C SER A 44 1.61 5.40 -15.83
N PRO A 45 1.22 6.32 -14.92
CA PRO A 45 -0.18 6.53 -14.58
C PRO A 45 -0.99 6.93 -15.81
N LEU A 46 -2.21 6.42 -15.89
CA LEU A 46 -3.24 6.81 -16.86
C LEU A 46 -4.36 7.56 -16.16
N ALA A 47 -5.01 8.48 -16.85
CA ALA A 47 -6.16 9.18 -16.28
C ALA A 47 -7.34 8.21 -16.14
N PHE A 48 -7.92 8.12 -14.94
CA PHE A 48 -9.20 7.44 -14.75
C PHE A 48 -10.32 8.41 -15.13
N ASN A 49 -11.12 8.04 -16.13
CA ASN A 49 -12.20 8.88 -16.67
C ASN A 49 -13.60 8.29 -16.39
N GLY A 50 -13.68 7.12 -15.78
CA GLY A 50 -14.94 6.42 -15.53
C GLY A 50 -15.61 5.91 -16.81
N THR A 51 -14.82 5.61 -17.84
CA THR A 51 -15.31 5.05 -19.10
C THR A 51 -15.61 3.55 -18.96
N ALA A 52 -16.26 2.96 -19.96
CA ALA A 52 -16.58 1.52 -19.95
C ALA A 52 -15.35 0.60 -19.86
N SER A 53 -14.16 1.12 -20.16
CA SER A 53 -12.87 0.40 -20.08
C SER A 53 -12.14 0.63 -18.76
N ASP A 54 -12.60 1.57 -17.93
CA ASP A 54 -12.04 1.82 -16.61
C ASP A 54 -12.68 0.86 -15.59
N PRO A 55 -11.95 0.51 -14.51
CA PRO A 55 -12.46 -0.41 -13.51
C PRO A 55 -13.69 0.17 -12.79
N LYS A 56 -14.70 -0.67 -12.61
CA LYS A 56 -15.96 -0.30 -11.98
C LYS A 56 -15.95 -0.56 -10.46
N PRO A 57 -16.85 0.08 -9.69
CA PRO A 57 -16.91 -0.12 -8.24
C PRO A 57 -17.12 -1.57 -7.81
N GLU A 58 -17.88 -2.35 -8.57
CA GLU A 58 -18.16 -3.77 -8.31
C GLU A 58 -16.93 -4.67 -8.48
N GLN A 59 -15.90 -4.14 -9.12
CA GLN A 59 -14.65 -4.85 -9.37
C GLN A 59 -13.64 -4.63 -8.24
N ALA A 60 -13.95 -3.78 -7.26
CA ALA A 60 -13.07 -3.52 -6.12
C ALA A 60 -12.93 -4.76 -5.24
N ILE A 61 -11.69 -5.19 -5.02
CA ILE A 61 -11.37 -6.36 -4.18
C ILE A 61 -10.65 -5.96 -2.88
N GLN A 62 -9.97 -4.82 -2.86
CA GLN A 62 -9.29 -4.33 -1.67
C GLN A 62 -9.15 -2.80 -1.69
N TYR A 63 -9.44 -2.19 -0.54
CA TYR A 63 -9.15 -0.77 -0.28
C TYR A 63 -7.97 -0.64 0.68
N TYR A 64 -7.09 0.33 0.44
CA TYR A 64 -5.96 0.67 1.30
C TYR A 64 -6.03 2.14 1.72
N ARG A 65 -5.44 2.45 2.88
CA ARG A 65 -5.34 3.80 3.47
C ARG A 65 -6.65 4.58 3.43
N GLY A 66 -7.58 4.25 4.34
CA GLY A 66 -8.85 4.98 4.46
C GLY A 66 -9.61 5.10 3.14
N SER A 67 -9.52 4.08 2.28
CA SER A 67 -10.13 4.03 0.94
C SER A 67 -9.59 5.07 -0.07
N SER A 68 -8.33 5.51 0.08
CA SER A 68 -7.66 6.41 -0.88
C SER A 68 -6.93 5.69 -2.02
N VAL A 69 -6.71 4.38 -1.86
CA VAL A 69 -6.18 3.50 -2.91
C VAL A 69 -7.10 2.31 -3.00
N VAL A 70 -7.49 1.94 -4.22
CA VAL A 70 -8.30 0.75 -4.46
C VAL A 70 -7.61 -0.15 -5.47
N LEU A 71 -7.60 -1.45 -5.16
CA LEU A 71 -7.22 -2.53 -6.07
C LEU A 71 -8.51 -3.18 -6.59
N THR A 72 -8.62 -3.27 -7.90
CA THR A 72 -9.75 -3.88 -8.60
C THR A 72 -9.28 -5.06 -9.45
N LEU A 73 -10.19 -5.98 -9.74
CA LEU A 73 -9.95 -7.17 -10.55
C LEU A 73 -10.91 -7.21 -11.75
N ASP A 74 -10.36 -7.36 -12.94
CA ASP A 74 -11.19 -7.50 -14.13
C ASP A 74 -12.06 -8.77 -14.10
N GLY A 75 -13.36 -8.59 -14.36
CA GLY A 75 -14.37 -9.66 -14.31
C GLY A 75 -14.89 -10.01 -12.92
N TYR A 76 -14.36 -9.41 -11.83
CA TYR A 76 -14.99 -9.51 -10.52
C TYR A 76 -16.30 -8.71 -10.50
N ASN A 77 -17.31 -9.21 -9.79
CA ASN A 77 -18.63 -8.60 -9.77
C ASN A 77 -19.25 -8.72 -8.38
N ASP A 78 -18.94 -7.76 -7.52
CA ASP A 78 -19.59 -7.57 -6.24
C ASP A 78 -20.76 -6.58 -6.37
N THR A 79 -21.95 -7.12 -6.62
CA THR A 79 -23.17 -6.29 -6.69
C THR A 79 -23.55 -5.67 -5.35
N SER A 80 -23.00 -6.15 -4.23
CA SER A 80 -23.26 -5.55 -2.92
C SER A 80 -22.66 -4.15 -2.80
N ALA A 81 -21.63 -3.84 -3.59
CA ALA A 81 -20.97 -2.54 -3.63
C ALA A 81 -21.81 -1.41 -4.25
N LEU A 82 -22.89 -1.71 -5.00
CA LEU A 82 -23.78 -0.66 -5.56
C LEU A 82 -24.93 -0.28 -4.63
N VAL A 83 -25.16 -1.05 -3.55
CA VAL A 83 -26.36 -0.87 -2.72
C VAL A 83 -25.97 -0.17 -1.43
N ASP A 84 -26.53 1.03 -1.22
CA ASP A 84 -26.35 1.79 0.00
C ASP A 84 -26.80 0.97 1.22
N ASN A 85 -25.91 0.85 2.23
CA ASN A 85 -26.14 0.10 3.47
C ASN A 85 -26.35 -1.41 3.29
N SER A 86 -25.78 -2.00 2.23
CA SER A 86 -25.74 -3.45 2.10
C SER A 86 -24.95 -4.09 3.25
N THR A 87 -25.60 -4.97 4.01
CA THR A 87 -24.93 -5.90 4.93
C THR A 87 -24.56 -7.22 4.24
N ALA A 88 -24.83 -7.34 2.93
CA ALA A 88 -24.51 -8.55 2.18
C ALA A 88 -22.99 -8.70 2.08
N PRO A 89 -22.44 -9.90 2.33
CA PRO A 89 -21.01 -10.15 2.19
C PRO A 89 -20.62 -10.11 0.70
N ALA A 90 -19.42 -9.57 0.43
CA ALA A 90 -18.83 -9.62 -0.90
C ALA A 90 -18.68 -11.09 -1.37
N PRO A 91 -18.97 -11.39 -2.66
CA PRO A 91 -18.79 -12.72 -3.19
C PRO A 91 -17.30 -13.12 -3.13
N PRO A 92 -17.00 -14.42 -2.98
CA PRO A 92 -15.62 -14.88 -2.93
C PRO A 92 -14.88 -14.55 -4.24
N ILE A 93 -13.59 -14.23 -4.11
CA ILE A 93 -12.72 -13.99 -5.27
C ILE A 93 -12.64 -15.29 -6.09
N PRO A 94 -12.80 -15.23 -7.43
CA PRO A 94 -12.74 -16.40 -8.30
C PRO A 94 -11.39 -17.13 -8.21
N SER A 95 -11.40 -18.46 -8.28
CA SER A 95 -10.19 -19.28 -8.16
C SER A 95 -9.34 -19.33 -9.43
N ASN A 96 -9.87 -18.89 -10.56
CA ASN A 96 -9.21 -18.91 -11.87
C ASN A 96 -8.34 -17.65 -12.14
N ILE A 97 -7.80 -17.04 -11.10
CA ILE A 97 -6.98 -15.83 -11.20
C ILE A 97 -5.52 -16.08 -10.81
N ASP A 98 -4.63 -15.15 -11.14
CA ASP A 98 -3.26 -15.16 -10.63
C ASP A 98 -3.23 -14.74 -9.16
N THR A 99 -3.37 -15.71 -8.27
CA THR A 99 -3.29 -15.49 -6.82
C THR A 99 -1.89 -15.10 -6.36
N SER A 100 -0.85 -15.48 -7.10
CA SER A 100 0.54 -15.08 -6.80
C SER A 100 0.72 -13.58 -7.03
N LEU A 101 0.28 -13.08 -8.19
CA LEU A 101 0.28 -11.66 -8.49
C LEU A 101 -0.61 -10.89 -7.51
N LEU A 102 -1.82 -11.36 -7.23
CA LEU A 102 -2.72 -10.74 -6.25
C LEU A 102 -2.05 -10.59 -4.88
N ASN A 103 -1.41 -11.66 -4.38
CA ASN A 103 -0.71 -11.60 -3.09
C ASN A 103 0.45 -10.62 -3.12
N CYS A 104 1.21 -10.59 -4.21
CA CYS A 104 2.32 -9.64 -4.36
C CYS A 104 1.82 -8.19 -4.37
N LEU A 105 0.76 -7.88 -5.12
CA LEU A 105 0.14 -6.56 -5.16
C LEU A 105 -0.38 -6.17 -3.76
N ASN A 106 -1.09 -7.07 -3.08
CA ASN A 106 -1.60 -6.83 -1.72
C ASN A 106 -0.49 -6.47 -0.74
N GLN A 107 0.60 -7.23 -0.74
CA GLN A 107 1.74 -6.99 0.15
C GLN A 107 2.46 -5.69 -0.21
N THR A 108 2.72 -5.46 -1.50
CA THR A 108 3.47 -4.30 -1.98
C THR A 108 2.70 -3.01 -1.74
N ILE A 109 1.41 -2.96 -2.10
CA ILE A 109 0.56 -1.78 -1.88
C ILE A 109 0.33 -1.56 -0.38
N GLY A 110 0.10 -2.63 0.38
CA GLY A 110 -0.07 -2.54 1.84
C GLY A 110 1.15 -1.98 2.56
N ALA A 111 2.36 -2.30 2.10
CA ALA A 111 3.61 -1.75 2.64
C ALA A 111 3.91 -0.34 2.13
N ALA A 112 3.63 -0.05 0.86
CA ALA A 112 3.94 1.23 0.22
C ALA A 112 2.98 2.35 0.61
N VAL A 113 1.79 2.02 1.13
CA VAL A 113 0.77 2.99 1.52
C VAL A 113 0.42 2.80 3.01
N PRO A 114 1.30 3.23 3.94
CA PRO A 114 1.05 3.05 5.36
C PRO A 114 -0.26 3.73 5.78
N LEU A 115 -1.03 3.02 6.60
CA LEU A 115 -1.98 3.67 7.50
C LEU A 115 -1.13 4.50 8.46
N PHE A 116 -1.50 5.76 8.70
CA PHE A 116 -0.90 6.49 9.80
C PHE A 116 -1.16 5.67 11.07
N ASP A 117 -0.11 5.12 11.67
CA ASP A 117 -0.16 4.75 13.07
C ASP A 117 -0.26 6.09 13.82
N ASP A 118 -1.27 6.23 14.69
CA ASP A 118 -1.34 7.34 15.62
C ASP A 118 -0.01 7.37 16.38
N SER A 119 0.73 8.48 16.27
CA SER A 119 2.07 8.67 16.84
C SER A 119 3.08 7.58 16.45
N GLN A 120 3.97 7.91 15.52
CA GLN A 120 5.34 8.20 15.95
C GLN A 120 5.43 8.68 17.42
N GLU A 121 5.43 7.74 18.35
CA GLU A 121 6.50 7.72 19.33
C GLU A 121 7.79 7.50 18.51
N SER A 122 8.33 8.59 17.96
CA SER A 122 9.74 8.69 17.64
C SER A 122 10.51 8.60 18.97
N SER A 123 10.52 7.43 19.61
CA SER A 123 11.76 6.94 20.17
C SER A 123 12.45 6.28 18.97
N ALA A 124 13.01 7.08 18.05
CA ALA A 124 14.42 7.43 18.20
C ALA A 124 15.09 6.30 18.95
N GLN A 125 15.78 5.43 18.21
CA GLN A 125 16.82 4.59 18.78
C GLN A 125 17.54 5.44 19.83
N SER A 126 17.23 5.25 21.11
CA SER A 126 18.23 5.45 22.13
C SER A 126 19.17 4.27 21.92
N LEU A 127 20.03 4.44 20.90
CA LEU A 127 21.44 4.44 21.19
C LEU A 127 21.54 5.24 22.49
N LEU A 128 21.48 4.57 23.65
CA LEU A 128 22.13 5.09 24.81
C LEU A 128 23.56 5.28 24.31
N PRO A 129 24.04 6.52 24.05
CA PRO A 129 25.46 6.68 24.02
C PRO A 129 25.87 6.19 25.40
N ASN A 130 26.83 5.26 25.46
CA ASN A 130 27.48 4.92 26.71
C ASN A 130 27.80 6.23 27.42
N ILE A 131 27.00 6.59 28.42
CA ILE A 131 27.19 7.80 29.22
C ILE A 131 28.52 7.52 29.91
N SER A 132 29.56 8.08 29.32
CA SER A 132 30.93 7.80 29.72
C SER A 132 31.04 8.16 31.18
N ILE A 133 31.43 7.17 31.99
CA ILE A 133 31.64 7.28 33.44
C ILE A 133 32.51 8.50 33.80
N VAL A 134 33.36 8.93 32.86
CA VAL A 134 34.17 10.16 32.91
C VAL A 134 33.33 11.42 33.21
N GLY A 135 32.13 11.55 32.63
CA GLY A 135 31.25 12.70 32.86
C GLY A 135 30.67 12.71 34.29
N LEU A 136 30.32 11.55 34.83
CA LEU A 136 29.85 11.42 36.21
C LEU A 136 30.98 11.71 37.22
N VAL A 137 32.20 11.25 36.94
CA VAL A 137 33.37 11.54 37.79
C VAL A 137 33.67 13.05 37.80
N TYR A 138 33.55 13.74 36.67
CA TYR A 138 33.77 15.18 36.59
C TYR A 138 32.73 15.99 37.39
N VAL A 139 31.45 15.61 37.32
CA VAL A 139 30.38 16.28 38.08
C VAL A 139 30.56 16.08 39.59
N VAL A 140 30.94 14.87 40.03
CA VAL A 140 31.22 14.58 41.43
C VAL A 140 32.46 15.34 41.92
N TRP A 141 33.52 15.41 41.10
CA TRP A 141 34.71 16.22 41.41
C TRP A 141 34.35 17.69 41.60
N CYS A 142 33.57 18.27 40.68
CA CYS A 142 33.14 19.68 40.78
C CYS A 142 32.32 19.93 42.05
N LEU A 143 31.42 19.02 42.42
CA LEU A 143 30.61 19.16 43.63
C LEU A 143 31.43 19.03 44.91
N SER A 144 32.47 18.19 44.93
CA SER A 144 33.37 18.07 46.09
C SER A 144 34.30 19.28 46.31
N HIS A 145 34.46 20.14 45.29
CA HIS A 145 35.23 21.38 45.41
C HIS A 145 34.37 22.62 45.71
N LEU A 146 33.05 22.44 45.80
CA LEU A 146 32.10 23.51 46.09
C LEU A 146 31.64 23.55 47.55
N PHE A 147 32.15 22.64 48.39
CA PHE A 147 31.99 22.60 49.84
C PHE A 147 33.35 22.67 50.54
#